data_AF-A0A5C5ZD60-F1
#
_entry.id   AF-A0A5C5ZD60-F1
#
_cell.length_a   1.000
_cell.length_b   1.000
_cell.length_c   1.000
_cell.angle_alpha   90.00
_cell.angle_beta   90.00
_cell.angle_gamma   90.00
#
_symmetry.space_group_name_H-M   'P 1'
#
loop_
_entity.id
_entity.type
_entity.pdbx_description
1 polymer ?
#
loop_
_entity_poly.entity_id
_entity_poly.type
_entity_poly.pdbx_seq_one_letter_code
_entity_poly.pdbx_strand_id
1 'polypeptide(L)'
;MAKKPRRRRIYYSAFTYSDGAAVSCVPWPQPTAKQIKDRDMYVDEDFLCREHRYKASDFVSLEPELAPRYSDILTNRLNTRRAIRELVLPEIAALAATLQRIEKRLEAIERSVGDGEAS
;
A
#
# COMPACT_ATOMS: atom_id res chain seq x y z
N MET A 1 -0.37 -24.97 -19.93
CA MET A 1 -0.32 -23.61 -19.33
C MET A 1 0.68 -23.60 -18.18
N ALA A 2 1.78 -22.86 -18.28
CA ALA A 2 2.74 -22.77 -17.18
C ALA A 2 2.07 -22.05 -15.98
N LYS A 3 2.04 -22.69 -14.81
CA LYS A 3 1.60 -22.04 -13.56
C LYS A 3 2.51 -20.84 -13.33
N LYS A 4 1.94 -19.62 -13.29
CA LYS A 4 2.69 -18.42 -12.90
C LYS A 4 3.39 -18.71 -11.57
N PRO A 5 4.71 -18.47 -11.47
CA PRO A 5 5.43 -18.70 -10.23
C PRO A 5 4.79 -17.85 -9.13
N ARG A 6 4.29 -18.52 -8.10
CA ARG A 6 3.68 -17.86 -6.94
C ARG A 6 4.81 -17.19 -6.17
N ARG A 7 5.00 -15.89 -6.40
CA ARG A 7 6.03 -15.09 -5.69
C ARG A 7 5.84 -15.31 -4.19
N ARG A 8 6.87 -15.82 -3.51
CA ARG A 8 6.85 -16.00 -2.05
C ARG A 8 6.59 -14.63 -1.41
N ARG A 9 5.78 -14.60 -0.34
CA ARG A 9 5.65 -13.40 0.50
C ARG A 9 7.03 -13.11 1.09
N ILE A 10 7.49 -11.88 0.92
CA ILE A 10 8.74 -11.39 1.50
C ILE A 10 8.32 -10.38 2.55
N TYR A 11 8.89 -10.52 3.74
CA TYR A 11 8.73 -9.58 4.84
C TYR A 11 9.90 -8.61 4.80
N TYR A 12 9.72 -7.41 5.34
CA TYR A 12 10.71 -6.36 5.24
C TYR A 12 10.93 -5.65 6.56
N SER A 13 12.13 -5.08 6.70
CA SER A 13 12.42 -4.00 7.64
C SER A 13 12.70 -2.75 6.82
N ALA A 14 12.14 -1.61 7.23
CA ALA A 14 12.31 -0.33 6.53
C ALA A 14 12.95 0.72 7.44
N PHE A 15 13.68 1.60 6.79
CA PHE A 15 14.26 2.81 7.35
C PHE A 15 13.47 3.96 6.75
N THR A 16 12.75 4.72 7.57
CA THR A 16 11.80 5.73 7.10
C THR A 16 12.11 7.10 7.69
N TYR A 17 11.71 8.14 6.97
CA TYR A 17 11.68 9.51 7.50
C TYR A 17 10.48 9.70 8.42
N SER A 18 10.44 10.86 9.11
CA SER A 18 9.33 11.24 9.99
C SER A 18 7.98 11.37 9.30
N ASP A 19 7.97 11.59 7.98
CA ASP A 19 6.76 11.63 7.14
C ASP A 19 6.29 10.24 6.68
N GLY A 20 6.99 9.17 7.07
CA GLY A 20 6.66 7.79 6.72
C GLY A 20 7.20 7.33 5.36
N ALA A 21 7.91 8.18 4.62
CA ALA A 21 8.58 7.79 3.39
C ALA A 21 9.74 6.84 3.71
N ALA A 22 9.74 5.66 3.08
CA ALA A 22 10.86 4.74 3.21
C ALA A 22 12.04 5.24 2.37
N VAL A 23 13.24 5.10 2.94
CA VAL A 23 14.53 5.46 2.33
C VAL A 23 15.32 4.19 1.96
N SER A 24 15.18 3.15 2.78
CA SER A 24 15.76 1.84 2.50
C SER A 24 14.86 0.74 3.05
N CYS A 25 14.85 -0.40 2.37
CA CYS A 25 14.12 -1.59 2.76
C CYS A 25 15.01 -2.82 2.58
N VAL A 26 15.06 -3.68 3.59
CA VAL A 26 15.80 -4.94 3.55
C VAL A 26 14.87 -6.13 3.76
N PRO A 27 15.06 -7.27 3.07
CA PRO A 27 14.32 -8.48 3.34
C PRO A 27 14.51 -8.93 4.78
N TRP A 28 13.43 -9.38 5.39
CA TRP A 28 13.39 -9.91 6.74
C TRP A 28 12.80 -11.32 6.73
N PRO A 29 13.30 -12.26 7.56
CA PRO A 29 12.64 -13.55 7.74
C PRO A 29 11.20 -13.36 8.23
N GLN A 30 10.28 -14.25 7.82
CA GLN A 30 8.92 -14.21 8.34
C GLN A 30 8.94 -14.27 9.87
N PRO A 31 8.38 -13.28 10.58
CA PRO A 31 8.37 -13.30 12.04
C PRO A 31 7.42 -14.39 12.53
N THR A 32 7.86 -15.12 13.56
CA THR A 32 7.03 -16.09 14.28
C THR A 32 6.06 -15.38 15.23
N ALA A 33 4.95 -16.02 15.58
CA ALA A 33 3.99 -15.47 16.53
C ALA A 33 4.63 -15.11 17.89
N LYS A 34 5.61 -15.91 18.33
CA LYS A 34 6.40 -15.61 19.53
C LYS A 34 7.22 -14.33 19.37
N GLN A 35 7.93 -14.16 18.25
CA GLN A 35 8.71 -12.93 17.99
C GLN A 35 7.83 -11.70 17.91
N ILE A 36 6.63 -11.81 17.31
CA ILE A 36 5.66 -10.72 17.24
C ILE A 36 5.27 -10.28 18.65
N LYS A 37 4.93 -11.23 19.53
CA LYS A 37 4.55 -10.96 20.91
C LYS A 37 5.71 -10.42 21.76
N ASP A 38 6.87 -11.07 21.71
CA ASP A 38 8.01 -10.77 22.60
C ASP A 38 8.67 -9.42 22.27
N ARG A 39 8.53 -8.94 21.03
CA ARG A 39 9.16 -7.70 20.54
C ARG A 39 8.14 -6.61 20.20
N ASP A 40 6.88 -6.81 20.57
CA ASP A 40 5.76 -5.91 20.25
C ASP A 40 5.77 -5.48 18.77
N MET A 41 6.01 -6.45 17.88
CA MET A 41 6.10 -6.16 16.44
C MET A 41 4.71 -6.07 15.84
N TYR A 42 4.50 -5.07 15.01
CA TYR A 42 3.34 -4.98 14.13
C TYR A 42 3.76 -5.30 12.70
N VAL A 43 3.06 -6.23 12.05
CA VAL A 43 3.26 -6.52 10.62
C VAL A 43 2.13 -5.87 9.83
N ASP A 44 2.47 -4.88 9.00
CA ASP A 44 1.48 -4.17 8.19
C ASP A 44 1.07 -4.94 6.93
N GLU A 45 0.10 -4.38 6.19
CA GLU A 45 -0.40 -4.93 4.92
C GLU A 45 0.66 -4.99 3.80
N ASP A 46 1.75 -4.25 3.96
CA ASP A 46 2.89 -4.25 3.05
C ASP A 46 3.98 -5.25 3.46
N PHE A 47 3.70 -6.06 4.50
CA PHE A 47 4.61 -7.01 5.13
C PHE A 47 5.84 -6.35 5.77
N LEU A 48 5.72 -5.07 6.13
CA LEU A 48 6.71 -4.39 6.95
C LEU A 48 6.60 -4.90 8.38
N CYS A 49 7.65 -5.53 8.87
CA CYS A 49 7.71 -6.07 10.23
C CYS A 49 8.32 -5.11 11.24
N ARG A 50 9.12 -4.17 10.76
CA ARG A 50 9.86 -3.24 11.60
C ARG A 50 10.15 -1.97 10.85
N GLU A 51 9.88 -0.85 11.51
CA GLU A 51 10.14 0.49 11.01
C GLU A 51 11.19 1.16 11.90
N HIS A 52 12.28 1.62 11.30
CA HIS A 52 13.30 2.43 11.96
C HIS A 52 13.17 3.86 11.46
N ARG A 53 12.77 4.79 12.33
CA ARG A 53 12.60 6.19 11.97
C ARG A 53 13.89 6.96 12.15
N TYR A 54 14.27 7.72 11.14
CA TYR A 54 15.43 8.59 11.12
C TYR A 54 15.02 10.02 10.77
N LYS A 55 15.80 11.00 11.25
CA LYS A 55 15.73 12.34 10.68
C LYS A 55 16.50 12.36 9.37
N ALA A 56 16.09 13.23 8.45
CA ALA A 56 16.81 13.43 7.18
C ALA A 56 18.29 13.77 7.40
N SER A 57 18.61 14.48 8.48
CA SER A 57 19.98 14.80 8.91
C SER A 57 20.83 13.56 9.20
N ASP A 58 20.23 12.48 9.69
CA ASP A 58 20.94 11.29 10.17
C ASP A 58 21.36 10.39 9.00
N PHE A 59 20.72 10.56 7.83
CA PHE A 59 21.02 9.80 6.63
C PHE A 59 22.24 10.35 5.86
N VAL A 60 22.55 11.64 6.02
CA VAL A 60 23.71 12.30 5.38
C VAL A 60 25.05 11.72 5.88
N SER A 61 25.06 11.06 7.03
CA SER A 61 26.25 10.42 7.63
C SER A 61 26.48 8.95 7.26
N LEU A 62 25.62 8.32 6.44
CA LEU A 62 25.81 6.93 6.01
C LEU A 62 26.79 6.84 4.82
N GLU A 63 27.77 5.94 4.90
CA GLU A 63 28.77 5.75 3.84
C GLU A 63 28.13 5.43 2.47
N PRO A 64 28.55 6.10 1.37
CA PRO A 64 27.93 6.00 0.04
C PRO A 64 27.90 4.58 -0.56
N GLU A 65 28.77 3.68 -0.09
CA GLU A 65 29.06 2.40 -0.73
C GLU A 65 28.01 1.30 -0.42
N LEU A 66 27.18 1.49 0.62
CA LEU A 66 26.19 0.49 1.05
C LEU A 66 24.78 0.70 0.46
N ALA A 67 24.53 1.83 -0.18
CA ALA A 67 23.17 2.28 -0.51
C ALA A 67 22.49 1.63 -1.75
N PRO A 68 23.11 1.41 -2.92
CA PRO A 68 22.33 1.51 -4.17
C PRO A 68 21.69 0.22 -4.73
N ARG A 69 22.04 -1.00 -4.30
CA ARG A 69 21.66 -2.21 -5.09
C ARG A 69 20.40 -2.95 -4.65
N TYR A 70 20.00 -2.86 -3.38
CA TYR A 70 18.81 -3.56 -2.87
C TYR A 70 17.77 -2.63 -2.23
N SER A 71 18.18 -1.43 -1.80
CA SER A 71 17.31 -0.46 -1.15
C SER A 71 16.31 0.16 -2.13
N ASP A 72 16.77 0.60 -3.31
CA ASP A 72 15.96 1.40 -4.23
C ASP A 72 14.71 0.68 -4.72
N ILE A 73 14.85 -0.57 -5.19
CA ILE A 73 13.72 -1.29 -5.78
C ILE A 73 12.67 -1.64 -4.72
N LEU A 74 13.07 -2.10 -3.53
CA LEU A 74 12.14 -2.47 -2.47
C LEU A 74 11.47 -1.24 -1.87
N THR A 75 12.25 -0.18 -1.65
CA THR A 75 11.77 1.11 -1.12
C THR A 75 10.81 1.77 -2.07
N ASN A 76 11.15 1.86 -3.36
CA ASN A 76 10.25 2.43 -4.36
C ASN A 76 8.94 1.64 -4.45
N ARG A 77 9.00 0.31 -4.36
CA ARG A 77 7.79 -0.53 -4.34
C ARG A 77 6.94 -0.30 -3.10
N LEU A 78 7.56 -0.16 -1.92
CA LEU A 78 6.84 0.14 -0.69
C LEU A 78 6.17 1.52 -0.76
N ASN A 79 6.92 2.55 -1.13
CA ASN A 79 6.41 3.92 -1.26
C ASN A 79 5.30 4.00 -2.32
N THR A 80 5.45 3.31 -3.46
CA THR A 80 4.41 3.26 -4.51
C THR A 80 3.13 2.60 -3.99
N ARG A 81 3.23 1.48 -3.26
CA ARG A 81 2.07 0.81 -2.68
C ARG A 81 1.35 1.71 -1.68
N ARG A 82 2.09 2.40 -0.82
CA ARG A 82 1.54 3.36 0.15
C ARG A 82 0.87 4.53 -0.55
N ALA A 83 1.54 5.16 -1.52
CA ALA A 83 0.98 6.25 -2.31
C ALA A 83 -0.33 5.84 -3.03
N ILE A 84 -0.37 4.65 -3.63
CA ILE A 84 -1.61 4.13 -4.25
C ILE A 84 -2.71 3.97 -3.20
N ARG A 85 -2.39 3.38 -2.03
CA ARG A 85 -3.37 3.15 -0.96
C ARG A 85 -3.93 4.45 -0.42
N GLU A 86 -3.09 5.46 -0.23
CA GLU A 86 -3.46 6.72 0.44
C GLU A 86 -4.06 7.75 -0.51
N LEU A 87 -3.59 7.82 -1.75
CA LEU A 87 -3.97 8.88 -2.69
C LEU A 87 -4.89 8.43 -3.83
N VAL A 88 -4.86 7.13 -4.19
CA VAL A 88 -5.58 6.64 -5.38
C VAL A 88 -6.80 5.80 -5.01
N LEU A 89 -6.68 4.86 -4.07
CA LEU A 89 -7.81 4.00 -3.69
C LEU A 89 -9.01 4.78 -3.13
N PRO A 90 -8.85 5.83 -2.30
CA PRO A 90 -9.99 6.60 -1.81
C PRO A 90 -10.75 7.30 -2.93
N GLU A 91 -10.03 7.86 -3.91
CA GLU A 91 -10.61 8.54 -5.06
C GLU A 91 -11.38 7.56 -5.95
N ILE A 92 -10.84 6.36 -6.19
CA ILE A 92 -11.55 5.30 -6.93
C ILE A 92 -12.84 4.90 -6.19
N ALA A 93 -12.80 4.77 -4.86
CA ALA A 93 -13.98 4.45 -4.07
C ALA A 93 -15.05 5.56 -4.15
N ALA A 94 -14.64 6.83 -4.10
CA ALA A 94 -15.52 7.98 -4.23
C ALA A 94 -16.19 8.05 -5.62
N LEU A 95 -15.42 7.77 -6.68
CA LEU A 95 -15.94 7.67 -8.05
C LEU A 95 -16.95 6.54 -8.19
N ALA A 96 -16.65 5.35 -7.67
CA ALA A 96 -17.56 4.21 -7.69
C ALA A 96 -18.90 4.50 -6.97
N ALA A 97 -18.84 5.14 -5.81
CA ALA A 97 -20.04 5.56 -5.07
C ALA A 97 -20.86 6.62 -5.83
N THR A 98 -20.18 7.50 -6.59
CA THR A 98 -20.85 8.51 -7.43
C THR A 98 -21.55 7.85 -8.62
N LEU A 99 -20.89 6.92 -9.30
CA LEU A 99 -21.50 6.17 -10.41
C LEU A 99 -22.73 5.39 -9.97
N GLN A 100 -22.66 4.67 -8.85
CA GLN A 100 -23.82 3.95 -8.30
C GLN A 100 -25.01 4.88 -8.01
N ARG A 101 -24.75 6.12 -7.59
CA ARG A 101 -25.80 7.11 -7.35
C ARG A 101 -26.43 7.61 -8.64
N ILE A 102 -25.62 7.80 -9.69
CA ILE A 102 -26.09 8.20 -11.02
C ILE A 102 -26.95 7.08 -11.61
N GLU A 103 -26.48 5.83 -11.56
CA GLU A 103 -27.23 4.65 -12.03
C GLU A 103 -28.59 4.57 -11.34
N LYS A 104 -28.65 4.66 -10.01
CA LYS A 104 -29.92 4.67 -9.27
C LYS A 104 -30.87 5.79 -9.68
N ARG A 105 -30.34 6.98 -9.99
CA ARG A 105 -31.14 8.12 -10.44
C ARG A 105 -31.67 7.89 -11.85
N LEU A 106 -30.85 7.34 -12.74
CA LEU A 106 -31.26 7.00 -14.11
C LEU A 106 -32.35 5.92 -14.09
N GLU A 107 -32.17 4.84 -13.32
CA GLU A 107 -33.18 3.79 -13.16
C GLU A 107 -34.51 4.33 -12.62
N ALA A 108 -34.49 5.34 -11.75
CA ALA A 108 -35.69 5.97 -11.23
C ALA A 108 -36.38 6.83 -12.30
N ILE A 109 -35.61 7.56 -13.11
CA ILE A 109 -36.12 8.35 -14.22
C ILE A 109 -36.72 7.44 -15.29
N GLU A 110 -36.00 6.39 -15.70
CA GLU A 110 -36.47 5.42 -16.69
C GLU A 110 -37.78 4.76 -16.27
N ARG A 111 -37.92 4.39 -14.99
CA ARG A 111 -39.20 3.90 -14.44
C ARG A 111 -40.31 4.95 -14.53
N SER A 112 -40.03 6.19 -14.12
CA SER A 112 -41.04 7.26 -14.17
C SER A 112 -41.50 7.62 -15.58
N VAL A 113 -40.63 7.46 -16.58
CA VAL A 113 -40.96 7.71 -18.00
C VAL A 113 -41.68 6.50 -18.61
N GLY A 114 -41.22 5.28 -18.33
CA GLY A 114 -41.85 4.05 -18.81
C GLY A 114 -43.27 3.84 -18.28
N ASP A 115 -43.55 4.25 -17.04
CA ASP A 115 -44.90 4.22 -16.47
C ASP A 115 -45.81 5.34 -17.05
N GLY A 116 -45.22 6.38 -17.66
CA GLY A 116 -45.93 7.51 -18.24
C GLY A 116 -46.45 7.28 -19.68
N GLU A 117 -45.90 6.33 -20.43
CA GLU A 117 -46.39 5.94 -21.76
C GLU A 117 -47.49 4.86 -21.72
N ALA A 118 -47.74 4.26 -20.54
CA ALA A 118 -48.75 3.22 -20.34
C ALA A 118 -50.11 3.73 -19.81
N SER A 119 -50.30 5.05 -19.71
CA SER A 119 -51.57 5.72 -19.35
C SER A 119 -52.13 6.52 -20.53
#